data_AF-Q4WZK9-F1
#
_entry.id   AF-Q4WZK9-F1
#
_cell.length_a   1.000
_cell.length_b   1.000
_cell.length_c   1.000
_cell.angle_alpha   90.00
_cell.angle_beta   90.00
_cell.angle_gamma   90.00
#
_symmetry.space_group_name_H-M   'P 1'
#
loop_
_entity.id
_entity.type
_entity.pdbx_description
1 polymer ?
#
loop_
_entity_poly.entity_id
_entity_poly.type
_entity_poly.pdbx_seq_one_letter_code
_entity_poly.pdbx_strand_id
1 'polypeptide(L)'
;MLPWVHTTSWILHHYASSSLDQASFIMAPYIHTGPIDCERDFDPSSVKGKTAIVTGGNQVQMLSQYHNLALAYRHTGASGLGEAYVRALVAAGSTPGGRAANVGSPSALWLERSPSLTRNLFASSRTKFVPCDAGHWDDQVRLFENAVSLSPNGRIAYVVANAGIHRPDEVFEQPHPDQEPAKPDLTIVDINIKGPLYTAKLAAHYFIRQNGSTPTLGQEDTCLILIGSGAAFLDCPRAPQYSASKWAMRGIMHSLRRTTYYYGSRVNVISPWYVRTKILPEKTFDHVSKVGVQFASAEDAGQCLLRILSDPSVNGHSFFVTARKWASRGYVDLDLEDYPGNALLGEVQEEQMLSAPVSAGLFI
;
A
#
# COMPACT_ATOMS: atom_id res chain seq x y z
N MET A 1 -22.97 -54.30 9.83
CA MET A 1 -22.97 -54.52 11.29
C MET A 1 -21.53 -54.81 11.70
N LEU A 2 -21.01 -54.09 12.72
CA LEU A 2 -19.66 -54.11 13.34
C LEU A 2 -18.51 -53.38 12.60
N PRO A 3 -17.51 -52.81 13.31
CA PRO A 3 -17.67 -51.84 14.42
C PRO A 3 -16.68 -50.65 14.35
N TRP A 4 -17.00 -49.64 15.16
CA TRP A 4 -16.16 -48.50 15.53
C TRP A 4 -14.87 -48.92 16.25
N VAL A 5 -13.75 -48.25 15.94
CA VAL A 5 -12.55 -48.22 16.79
C VAL A 5 -12.09 -46.77 16.96
N HIS A 6 -12.13 -46.32 18.21
CA HIS A 6 -11.49 -45.10 18.68
C HIS A 6 -9.96 -45.27 18.72
N THR A 7 -9.23 -44.28 18.20
CA THR A 7 -7.89 -43.95 18.70
C THR A 7 -7.67 -42.44 18.64
N THR A 8 -7.92 -41.78 19.77
CA THR A 8 -7.36 -40.49 20.15
C THR A 8 -6.01 -40.68 20.84
N SER A 9 -5.17 -39.63 20.78
CA SER A 9 -4.02 -39.36 21.67
C SER A 9 -2.69 -40.03 21.32
N TRP A 10 -1.93 -39.44 20.38
CA TRP A 10 -0.46 -39.33 20.45
C TRP A 10 -0.03 -38.13 19.57
N ILE A 11 0.51 -37.07 20.19
CA ILE A 11 1.44 -36.02 19.73
C ILE A 11 1.18 -34.77 20.61
N LEU A 12 1.37 -34.92 21.92
CA LEU A 12 1.53 -33.82 22.87
C LEU A 12 2.38 -34.38 23.99
N HIS A 13 3.70 -34.40 23.77
CA HIS A 13 4.77 -34.48 24.77
C HIS A 13 6.02 -34.89 24.01
N HIS A 14 6.88 -33.92 23.70
CA HIS A 14 8.35 -34.00 23.63
C HIS A 14 8.83 -32.76 22.89
N TYR A 15 9.03 -31.64 23.61
CA TYR A 15 10.09 -30.65 23.40
C TYR A 15 9.96 -29.57 24.49
N ALA A 16 10.23 -29.98 25.73
CA ALA A 16 10.55 -29.08 26.82
C ALA A 16 11.72 -29.71 27.59
N SER A 17 12.95 -29.31 27.23
CA SER A 17 14.16 -29.19 28.07
C SER A 17 15.44 -29.53 27.31
N SER A 18 16.04 -28.55 26.61
CA SER A 18 17.50 -28.45 26.47
C SER A 18 17.89 -27.15 25.73
N SER A 19 18.04 -26.06 26.50
CA SER A 19 19.02 -24.95 26.33
C SER A 19 18.44 -23.62 26.85
N LEU A 20 18.56 -23.45 28.16
CA LEU A 20 18.68 -22.11 28.75
C LEU A 20 20.04 -21.56 28.29
N ASP A 21 20.10 -20.89 27.14
CA ASP A 21 21.14 -19.90 26.75
C ASP A 21 20.95 -19.25 25.35
N GLN A 22 19.71 -19.03 24.89
CA GLN A 22 19.42 -18.16 23.71
C GLN A 22 18.12 -17.34 23.83
N ALA A 23 17.64 -17.09 25.05
CA ALA A 23 16.59 -16.11 25.22
C ALA A 23 17.17 -14.71 24.99
N SER A 24 16.56 -13.99 24.04
CA SER A 24 16.40 -12.53 23.99
C SER A 24 17.16 -11.74 22.92
N PHE A 25 16.93 -12.01 21.63
CA PHE A 25 17.06 -10.97 20.56
C PHE A 25 16.07 -11.22 19.39
N ILE A 26 14.86 -11.70 19.67
CA ILE A 26 13.81 -11.97 18.68
C ILE A 26 12.94 -10.72 18.53
N MET A 27 12.58 -10.34 17.29
CA MET A 27 11.59 -9.30 17.01
C MET A 27 10.27 -9.61 17.73
N ALA A 28 9.66 -8.59 18.34
CA ALA A 28 8.41 -8.78 19.06
C ALA A 28 7.31 -9.30 18.11
N PRO A 29 6.46 -10.24 18.56
CA PRO A 29 5.32 -10.68 17.76
C PRO A 29 4.36 -9.52 17.52
N TYR A 30 3.54 -9.63 16.48
CA TYR A 30 2.44 -8.69 16.26
C TYR A 30 1.49 -8.68 17.46
N ILE A 31 1.20 -7.49 17.97
CA ILE A 31 0.24 -7.25 19.04
C ILE A 31 -0.67 -6.09 18.61
N HIS A 32 -1.98 -6.28 18.74
CA HIS A 32 -2.95 -5.19 18.56
C HIS A 32 -2.82 -4.21 19.74
N THR A 33 -2.56 -2.94 19.44
CA THR A 33 -2.33 -1.89 20.45
C THR A 33 -3.40 -0.80 20.45
N GLY A 34 -4.52 -1.06 19.76
CA GLY A 34 -5.56 -0.07 19.50
C GLY A 34 -5.19 0.90 18.37
N PRO A 35 -6.01 1.94 18.12
CA PRO A 35 -5.79 2.89 17.05
C PRO A 35 -4.55 3.76 17.30
N ILE A 36 -3.85 4.09 16.23
CA ILE A 36 -2.76 5.06 16.26
C ILE A 36 -3.33 6.47 16.48
N ASP A 37 -2.84 7.16 17.51
CA ASP A 37 -3.13 8.58 17.72
C ASP A 37 -2.53 9.42 16.57
N CYS A 38 -3.43 9.90 15.72
CA CYS A 38 -3.14 10.71 14.55
C CYS A 38 -3.00 12.20 14.88
N GLU A 39 -3.52 12.66 16.01
CA GLU A 39 -3.41 14.05 16.47
C GLU A 39 -2.02 14.34 17.05
N ARG A 40 -1.31 13.31 17.51
CA ARG A 40 0.07 13.40 17.98
C ARG A 40 1.03 13.88 16.88
N ASP A 41 1.84 14.89 17.20
CA ASP A 41 2.96 15.34 16.35
C ASP A 41 3.97 14.23 16.09
N PHE A 42 4.58 14.25 14.90
CA PHE A 42 5.59 13.28 14.50
C PHE A 42 6.77 13.98 13.82
N ASP A 43 7.95 13.34 13.86
CA ASP A 43 9.15 13.82 13.21
C ASP A 43 9.46 12.99 11.94
N PRO A 44 9.45 13.61 10.73
CA PRO A 44 9.80 12.95 9.48
C PRO A 44 11.32 12.73 9.27
N SER A 45 12.17 13.07 10.24
CA SER A 45 13.63 12.95 10.11
C SER A 45 14.11 11.51 9.82
N SER A 46 13.40 10.49 10.30
CA SER A 46 13.72 9.07 10.06
C SER A 46 13.55 8.63 8.60
N VAL A 47 12.76 9.39 7.81
CA VAL A 47 12.58 9.16 6.35
C VAL A 47 13.79 9.66 5.56
N LYS A 48 14.63 10.52 6.14
CA LYS A 48 15.79 11.11 5.46
C LYS A 48 16.77 10.05 4.98
N GLY A 49 17.26 10.19 3.74
CA GLY A 49 18.26 9.28 3.17
C GLY A 49 17.71 7.91 2.76
N LYS A 50 16.41 7.65 2.97
CA LYS A 50 15.78 6.38 2.62
C LYS A 50 15.34 6.38 1.16
N THR A 51 15.42 5.20 0.53
CA THR A 51 14.93 5.04 -0.85
C THR A 51 13.49 4.55 -0.84
N ALA A 52 12.63 5.21 -1.60
CA ALA A 52 11.20 4.90 -1.67
C ALA A 52 10.71 4.67 -3.10
N ILE A 53 9.74 3.77 -3.26
CA ILE A 53 9.02 3.54 -4.51
C ILE A 53 7.56 3.98 -4.37
N VAL A 54 7.00 4.69 -5.36
CA VAL A 54 5.57 5.08 -5.35
C VAL A 54 4.92 4.80 -6.71
N THR A 55 4.19 3.68 -6.83
CA THR A 55 3.59 3.26 -8.11
C THR A 55 2.51 4.21 -8.61
N GLY A 56 2.50 4.47 -9.92
CA GLY A 56 1.57 5.36 -10.60
C GLY A 56 0.49 4.59 -11.33
N GLY A 57 -0.70 5.17 -11.46
CA GLY A 57 -1.81 4.57 -12.20
C GLY A 57 -1.50 4.45 -13.70
N ASN A 58 -1.98 3.37 -14.30
CA ASN A 58 -1.90 3.11 -15.72
C ASN A 58 -2.77 4.12 -16.50
N GLN A 59 -2.16 4.92 -17.36
CA GLN A 59 -2.84 5.47 -18.54
C GLN A 59 -2.07 5.14 -19.83
N VAL A 60 -1.29 4.05 -19.81
CA VAL A 60 -0.53 3.51 -20.93
C VAL A 60 -1.45 3.09 -22.08
N GLN A 61 -2.72 2.72 -21.81
CA GLN A 61 -3.72 2.46 -22.88
C GLN A 61 -4.01 3.66 -23.79
N MET A 62 -3.68 4.89 -23.39
CA MET A 62 -3.79 6.05 -24.27
C MET A 62 -2.56 6.23 -25.19
N LEU A 63 -1.45 5.53 -24.97
CA LEU A 63 -0.21 5.75 -25.74
C LEU A 63 -0.34 5.33 -27.21
N SER A 64 -1.25 4.40 -27.55
CA SER A 64 -1.47 3.99 -28.94
C SER A 64 -2.13 5.07 -29.82
N GLN A 65 -2.73 6.10 -29.21
CA GLN A 65 -3.38 7.20 -29.93
C GLN A 65 -2.47 8.42 -30.11
N TYR A 66 -1.32 8.48 -29.43
CA TYR A 66 -0.40 9.60 -29.49
C TYR A 66 0.84 9.24 -30.31
N HIS A 67 0.99 9.89 -31.47
CA HIS A 67 2.19 9.79 -32.32
C HIS A 67 3.48 10.34 -31.64
N ASN A 68 3.34 10.96 -30.46
CA ASN A 68 4.43 11.54 -29.70
C ASN A 68 4.37 11.04 -28.24
N LEU A 69 5.30 10.15 -27.89
CA LEU A 69 5.46 9.59 -26.55
C LEU A 69 5.54 10.67 -25.47
N ALA A 70 6.19 11.80 -25.71
CA ALA A 70 6.30 12.88 -24.72
C ALA A 70 4.95 13.56 -24.43
N LEU A 71 4.06 13.70 -25.42
CA LEU A 71 2.69 14.20 -25.23
C LEU A 71 1.81 13.16 -24.52
N ALA A 72 1.97 11.90 -24.89
CA ALA A 72 1.30 10.79 -24.25
C ALA A 72 1.66 10.73 -22.74
N TYR A 73 2.93 10.90 -22.38
CA TYR A 73 3.39 10.99 -20.99
C TYR A 73 2.93 12.26 -20.24
N ARG A 74 2.58 13.37 -20.93
CA ARG A 74 1.98 14.57 -20.29
C ARG A 74 0.60 14.29 -19.67
N HIS A 75 -0.11 13.27 -20.13
CA HIS A 75 -1.44 12.94 -19.64
C HIS A 75 -1.45 11.88 -18.53
N THR A 76 -0.41 11.02 -18.48
CA THR A 76 -0.42 9.73 -17.78
C THR A 76 0.49 9.65 -16.54
N GLY A 77 1.31 10.67 -16.27
CA GLY A 77 2.20 10.70 -15.10
C GLY A 77 1.53 11.14 -13.78
N ALA A 78 1.89 10.51 -12.64
CA ALA A 78 1.86 10.94 -11.24
C ALA A 78 0.97 12.16 -11.04
N SER A 79 -0.34 11.93 -11.00
CA SER A 79 -1.31 12.97 -10.70
C SER A 79 -2.16 12.52 -9.53
N GLY A 80 -2.62 13.48 -8.73
CA GLY A 80 -3.39 13.18 -7.52
C GLY A 80 -2.51 12.61 -6.40
N LEU A 81 -2.90 11.45 -5.85
CA LEU A 81 -2.31 10.92 -4.62
C LEU A 81 -0.84 10.50 -4.75
N GLY A 82 -0.48 9.83 -5.85
CA GLY A 82 0.92 9.43 -6.09
C GLY A 82 1.88 10.61 -6.11
N GLU A 83 1.45 11.73 -6.70
CA GLU A 83 2.22 12.98 -6.68
C GLU A 83 2.38 13.52 -5.26
N ALA A 84 1.30 13.52 -4.47
CA ALA A 84 1.34 14.01 -3.10
C ALA A 84 2.26 13.17 -2.20
N TYR A 85 2.24 11.85 -2.34
CA TYR A 85 3.16 10.95 -1.64
C TYR A 85 4.62 11.24 -2.01
N VAL A 86 4.93 11.39 -3.32
CA VAL A 86 6.29 11.75 -3.77
C VAL A 86 6.72 13.10 -3.22
N ARG A 87 5.84 14.12 -3.25
CA ARG A 87 6.14 15.45 -2.70
C ARG A 87 6.43 15.40 -1.19
N ALA A 88 5.64 14.66 -0.43
CA ALA A 88 5.82 14.49 1.01
C ALA A 88 7.18 13.82 1.33
N LEU A 89 7.52 12.73 0.62
CA LEU A 89 8.79 12.03 0.78
C LEU A 89 10.00 12.90 0.42
N VAL A 90 9.92 13.67 -0.68
CA VAL A 90 11.00 14.57 -1.10
C VAL A 90 11.18 15.72 -0.11
N ALA A 91 10.09 16.28 0.41
CA ALA A 91 10.13 17.33 1.43
C ALA A 91 10.80 16.82 2.72
N ALA A 92 10.37 15.65 3.22
CA ALA A 92 10.97 15.00 4.40
C ALA A 92 12.47 14.71 4.22
N GLY A 93 12.90 14.32 3.02
CA GLY A 93 14.30 14.06 2.69
C GLY A 93 15.18 15.30 2.50
N SER A 94 14.61 16.52 2.45
CA SER A 94 15.32 17.76 2.07
C SER A 94 15.80 18.63 3.24
N THR A 95 15.89 18.11 4.47
CA THR A 95 16.32 18.90 5.63
C THR A 95 17.78 19.41 5.51
N PRO A 96 18.08 20.67 5.92
CA PRO A 96 19.39 21.29 5.74
C PRO A 96 20.55 20.41 6.25
N GLY A 97 21.61 20.27 5.46
CA GLY A 97 22.89 19.68 5.90
C GLY A 97 23.02 18.15 5.91
N GLY A 98 22.18 17.38 5.21
CA GLY A 98 22.39 15.92 5.11
C GLY A 98 22.02 15.28 3.76
N ARG A 99 22.52 14.07 3.52
CA ARG A 99 22.22 13.26 2.31
C ARG A 99 20.71 12.93 2.27
N ALA A 100 20.08 13.14 1.12
CA ALA A 100 18.63 13.12 0.94
C ALA A 100 18.09 11.74 0.55
N ALA A 101 16.77 11.54 0.75
CA ALA A 101 16.02 10.36 0.32
C ALA A 101 15.94 10.28 -1.22
N ASN A 102 16.13 9.08 -1.81
CA ASN A 102 16.01 8.85 -3.25
C ASN A 102 14.65 8.22 -3.56
N VAL A 103 13.79 8.89 -4.31
CA VAL A 103 12.46 8.36 -4.64
C VAL A 103 12.43 7.88 -6.09
N GLY A 104 12.24 6.57 -6.30
CA GLY A 104 11.96 5.97 -7.60
C GLY A 104 10.46 5.83 -7.81
N SER A 105 9.82 6.70 -8.60
CA SER A 105 8.38 6.60 -8.87
C SER A 105 8.13 6.16 -10.32
N PRO A 106 7.18 5.23 -10.57
CA PRO A 106 6.64 4.93 -11.88
C PRO A 106 6.01 6.07 -12.68
N SER A 107 6.11 7.33 -12.24
CA SER A 107 5.50 8.39 -13.03
C SER A 107 6.12 9.78 -12.91
N ALA A 108 6.09 10.47 -14.06
CA ALA A 108 6.82 11.69 -14.37
C ALA A 108 6.23 12.95 -13.72
N LEU A 109 7.12 13.89 -13.43
CA LEU A 109 6.87 15.31 -13.70
C LEU A 109 7.94 15.79 -14.69
N TRP A 110 7.54 16.10 -15.92
CA TRP A 110 8.02 17.24 -16.73
C TRP A 110 7.13 17.47 -17.98
N LEU A 111 6.36 18.58 -17.98
CA LEU A 111 6.41 19.71 -18.94
C LEU A 111 5.11 20.53 -18.85
N GLU A 112 5.25 21.75 -18.33
CA GLU A 112 4.34 22.90 -18.49
C GLU A 112 2.90 22.79 -17.96
N ARG A 113 2.71 23.03 -16.66
CA ARG A 113 1.66 23.91 -16.11
C ARG A 113 1.85 24.18 -14.60
N SER A 114 2.99 24.79 -14.26
CA SER A 114 3.23 25.63 -13.07
C SER A 114 4.69 26.10 -13.10
N PRO A 115 4.99 27.34 -13.54
CA PRO A 115 6.36 27.74 -13.91
C PRO A 115 7.41 27.79 -12.79
N SER A 116 7.05 27.76 -11.51
CA SER A 116 8.00 28.08 -10.42
C SER A 116 8.36 26.92 -9.47
N LEU A 117 7.43 26.01 -9.13
CA LEU A 117 7.66 25.05 -8.04
C LEU A 117 8.17 23.67 -8.51
N THR A 118 7.64 23.16 -9.63
CA THR A 118 8.02 21.85 -10.19
C THR A 118 9.43 21.85 -10.77
N ARG A 119 9.90 23.02 -11.23
CA ARG A 119 11.25 23.21 -11.77
C ARG A 119 12.35 22.95 -10.74
N ASN A 120 12.08 23.22 -9.46
CA ASN A 120 13.07 23.13 -8.39
C ASN A 120 13.10 21.77 -7.67
N LEU A 121 11.98 21.05 -7.57
CA LEU A 121 11.94 19.73 -6.92
C LEU A 121 12.65 18.65 -7.76
N PHE A 122 12.42 18.63 -9.08
CA PHE A 122 12.94 17.61 -10.00
C PHE A 122 14.23 18.02 -10.73
N ALA A 123 14.72 19.25 -10.53
CA ALA A 123 16.08 19.63 -10.94
C ALA A 123 17.16 19.10 -9.98
N SER A 124 16.75 18.53 -8.84
CA SER A 124 17.66 17.88 -7.91
C SER A 124 17.80 16.39 -8.25
N SER A 125 18.99 15.82 -8.10
CA SER A 125 19.36 14.42 -8.41
C SER A 125 18.63 13.33 -7.59
N ARG A 126 17.51 13.66 -6.96
CA ARG A 126 16.89 12.94 -5.82
C ARG A 126 15.59 12.22 -6.17
N THR A 127 15.08 12.40 -7.39
CA THR A 127 13.85 11.76 -7.89
C THR A 127 14.07 11.26 -9.31
N LYS A 128 13.64 10.02 -9.60
CA LYS A 128 13.69 9.46 -10.96
C LYS A 128 12.35 8.88 -11.38
N PHE A 129 11.98 9.18 -12.62
CA PHE A 129 10.89 8.54 -13.32
C PHE A 129 11.37 7.26 -14.03
N VAL A 130 10.59 6.19 -13.87
CA VAL A 130 10.74 4.94 -14.63
C VAL A 130 9.38 4.59 -15.23
N PRO A 131 9.24 4.48 -16.57
CA PRO A 131 7.99 4.02 -17.17
C PRO A 131 7.61 2.64 -16.62
N CYS A 132 6.43 2.53 -16.03
CA CYS A 132 5.93 1.28 -15.48
C CYS A 132 4.40 1.25 -15.49
N ASP A 133 3.85 0.27 -16.18
CA ASP A 133 2.47 -0.17 -15.99
C ASP A 133 2.40 -1.15 -14.82
N ALA A 134 1.67 -0.78 -13.76
CA ALA A 134 1.50 -1.64 -12.59
C ALA A 134 0.81 -2.98 -12.91
N GLY A 135 0.01 -3.08 -13.98
CA GLY A 135 -0.58 -4.36 -14.39
C GLY A 135 0.41 -5.35 -15.02
N HIS A 136 1.63 -4.89 -15.35
CA HIS A 136 2.66 -5.67 -16.05
C HIS A 136 3.84 -5.97 -15.13
N TRP A 137 4.19 -7.25 -15.03
CA TRP A 137 5.25 -7.74 -14.13
C TRP A 137 6.63 -7.15 -14.46
N ASP A 138 7.06 -7.25 -15.73
CA ASP A 138 8.40 -6.82 -16.14
C ASP A 138 8.62 -5.32 -15.96
N ASP A 139 7.55 -4.53 -16.07
CA ASP A 139 7.57 -3.10 -15.81
C ASP A 139 7.86 -2.79 -14.34
N GLN A 140 7.23 -3.53 -13.42
CA GLN A 140 7.53 -3.40 -12.00
C GLN A 140 8.93 -3.92 -11.65
N VAL A 141 9.40 -5.01 -12.28
CA VAL A 141 10.79 -5.49 -12.11
C VAL A 141 11.78 -4.37 -12.46
N ARG A 142 11.66 -3.78 -13.66
CA ARG A 142 12.53 -2.69 -14.10
C ARG A 142 12.48 -1.48 -13.16
N LEU A 143 11.30 -1.15 -12.63
CA LEU A 143 11.15 -0.09 -11.64
C LEU A 143 11.98 -0.36 -10.39
N PHE A 144 11.85 -1.54 -9.79
CA PHE A 144 12.57 -1.90 -8.57
C PHE A 144 14.08 -1.98 -8.80
N GLU A 145 14.52 -2.54 -9.92
CA GLU A 145 15.94 -2.56 -10.32
C GLU A 145 16.53 -1.15 -10.46
N ASN A 146 15.80 -0.23 -11.08
CA ASN A 146 16.20 1.17 -11.17
C ASN A 146 16.26 1.83 -9.79
N ALA A 147 15.28 1.58 -8.92
CA ALA A 147 15.28 2.12 -7.56
C ALA A 147 16.49 1.65 -6.76
N VAL A 148 16.87 0.37 -6.86
CA VAL A 148 18.09 -0.17 -6.24
C VAL A 148 19.35 0.47 -6.83
N SER A 149 19.45 0.54 -8.16
CA SER A 149 20.62 1.13 -8.86
C SER A 149 20.85 2.59 -8.47
N LEU A 150 19.77 3.34 -8.24
CA LEU A 150 19.82 4.75 -7.84
C LEU A 150 19.96 4.93 -6.32
N SER A 151 19.76 3.88 -5.53
CA SER A 151 19.83 3.96 -4.08
C SER A 151 21.30 4.11 -3.64
N PRO A 152 21.65 5.07 -2.77
CA PRO A 152 23.04 5.30 -2.37
C PRO A 152 23.68 4.11 -1.67
N ASN A 153 22.86 3.22 -1.12
CA ASN A 153 23.27 1.99 -0.43
C ASN A 153 22.70 0.72 -1.09
N GLY A 154 22.07 0.83 -2.27
CA GLY A 154 21.44 -0.31 -2.95
C GLY A 154 20.19 -0.87 -2.26
N ARG A 155 19.62 -0.18 -1.27
CA ARG A 155 18.47 -0.65 -0.48
C ARG A 155 17.19 0.12 -0.81
N ILE A 156 16.04 -0.50 -0.58
CA ILE A 156 14.70 0.11 -0.72
C ILE A 156 14.04 0.01 0.65
N ALA A 157 13.72 1.15 1.25
CA ALA A 157 13.08 1.20 2.56
C ALA A 157 11.56 1.15 2.44
N TYR A 158 11.00 1.91 1.50
CA TYR A 158 9.55 2.14 1.45
C TYR A 158 9.00 1.84 0.06
N VAL A 159 7.83 1.19 0.01
CA VAL A 159 7.11 0.94 -1.23
C VAL A 159 5.66 1.33 -1.04
N VAL A 160 5.13 2.19 -1.92
CA VAL A 160 3.73 2.61 -1.94
C VAL A 160 3.09 2.07 -3.21
N ALA A 161 2.25 1.05 -3.06
CA ALA A 161 1.43 0.47 -4.11
C ALA A 161 0.21 1.37 -4.37
N ASN A 162 0.45 2.52 -5.01
CA ASN A 162 -0.56 3.57 -5.22
C ASN A 162 -1.33 3.44 -6.55
N ALA A 163 -0.78 2.75 -7.54
CA ALA A 163 -1.43 2.57 -8.83
C ALA A 163 -2.86 2.03 -8.68
N GLY A 164 -3.81 2.68 -9.35
CA GLY A 164 -5.19 2.24 -9.37
C GLY A 164 -6.04 3.02 -10.36
N ILE A 165 -7.12 2.41 -10.82
CA ILE A 165 -8.07 2.98 -11.76
C ILE A 165 -9.51 2.81 -11.25
N HIS A 166 -10.42 3.57 -11.86
CA HIS A 166 -11.85 3.39 -11.77
C HIS A 166 -12.42 3.35 -13.19
N ARG A 167 -13.34 2.42 -13.46
CA ARG A 167 -14.12 2.33 -14.70
C ARG A 167 -15.60 2.16 -14.32
N PRO A 168 -16.53 2.53 -15.21
CA PRO A 168 -17.91 2.07 -15.08
C PRO A 168 -17.96 0.55 -14.90
N ASP A 169 -18.86 0.08 -14.07
CA ASP A 169 -19.06 -1.34 -13.83
C ASP A 169 -20.25 -1.83 -14.66
N GLU A 170 -20.07 -2.97 -15.33
CA GLU A 170 -21.04 -3.53 -16.28
C GLU A 170 -22.04 -4.48 -15.61
N VAL A 171 -21.98 -4.66 -14.28
CA VAL A 171 -22.79 -5.66 -13.54
C VAL A 171 -24.31 -5.54 -13.76
N PHE A 172 -24.81 -4.34 -14.04
CA PHE A 172 -26.24 -4.09 -14.31
C PHE A 172 -26.50 -3.77 -15.79
N GLU A 173 -25.49 -3.77 -16.66
CA GLU A 173 -25.69 -3.55 -18.08
C GLU A 173 -26.49 -4.72 -18.66
N GLN A 174 -27.55 -4.38 -19.40
CA GLN A 174 -28.39 -5.36 -20.06
C GLN A 174 -28.15 -5.25 -21.57
N PRO A 175 -27.93 -6.38 -22.26
CA PRO A 175 -27.82 -6.37 -23.70
C PRO A 175 -29.16 -5.96 -24.35
N HIS A 176 -29.15 -5.64 -25.64
CA HIS A 176 -30.40 -5.53 -26.41
C HIS A 176 -31.18 -6.86 -26.29
N PRO A 177 -32.54 -6.87 -26.31
CA PRO A 177 -33.31 -8.10 -26.19
C PRO A 177 -32.92 -9.26 -27.14
N ASP A 178 -32.29 -8.95 -28.27
CA ASP A 178 -31.83 -9.92 -29.28
C ASP A 178 -30.33 -10.26 -29.18
N GLN A 179 -29.66 -9.84 -28.10
CA GLN A 179 -28.24 -10.04 -27.86
C GLN A 179 -28.00 -10.82 -26.57
N GLU A 180 -27.01 -11.71 -26.60
CA GLU A 180 -26.55 -12.42 -25.41
C GLU A 180 -25.76 -11.48 -24.47
N PRO A 181 -25.70 -11.76 -23.15
CA PRO A 181 -24.87 -11.01 -22.22
C PRO A 181 -23.40 -10.98 -22.63
N ALA A 182 -22.79 -9.79 -22.59
CA ALA A 182 -21.37 -9.62 -22.87
C ALA A 182 -20.51 -9.98 -21.64
N LYS A 183 -19.29 -10.46 -21.90
CA LYS A 183 -18.28 -10.61 -20.85
C LYS A 183 -17.83 -9.22 -20.39
N PRO A 184 -17.84 -8.91 -19.08
CA PRO A 184 -17.43 -7.60 -18.59
C PRO A 184 -15.93 -7.37 -18.73
N ASP A 185 -15.53 -6.10 -18.85
CA ASP A 185 -14.14 -5.66 -18.72
C ASP A 185 -13.70 -5.76 -17.25
N LEU A 186 -12.63 -6.54 -17.00
CA LEU A 186 -12.03 -6.73 -15.68
C LEU A 186 -10.70 -5.98 -15.52
N THR A 187 -10.44 -4.96 -16.34
CA THR A 187 -9.23 -4.14 -16.25
C THR A 187 -9.03 -3.51 -14.86
N ILE A 188 -10.13 -3.26 -14.10
CA ILE A 188 -10.05 -2.86 -12.69
C ILE A 188 -9.33 -3.92 -11.85
N VAL A 189 -9.64 -5.21 -12.02
CA VAL A 189 -9.02 -6.32 -11.29
C VAL A 189 -7.54 -6.44 -11.66
N ASP A 190 -7.21 -6.34 -12.95
CA ASP A 190 -5.84 -6.44 -13.44
C ASP A 190 -4.92 -5.36 -12.85
N ILE A 191 -5.42 -4.13 -12.69
CA ILE A 191 -4.61 -3.03 -12.18
C ILE A 191 -4.71 -2.91 -10.65
N ASN A 192 -5.92 -2.98 -10.08
CA ASN A 192 -6.13 -2.68 -8.66
C ASN A 192 -5.89 -3.89 -7.74
N ILE A 193 -5.86 -5.13 -8.26
CA ILE A 193 -5.58 -6.34 -7.45
C ILE A 193 -4.25 -6.97 -7.89
N LYS A 194 -4.14 -7.37 -9.16
CA LYS A 194 -2.94 -8.04 -9.68
C LYS A 194 -1.71 -7.13 -9.61
N GLY A 195 -1.87 -5.84 -9.90
CA GLY A 195 -0.80 -4.85 -9.76
C GLY A 195 -0.19 -4.77 -8.35
N PRO A 196 -0.99 -4.49 -7.30
CA PRO A 196 -0.51 -4.50 -5.91
C PRO A 196 0.05 -5.85 -5.45
N LEU A 197 -0.46 -6.99 -5.92
CA LEU A 197 0.13 -8.30 -5.61
C LEU A 197 1.55 -8.45 -6.20
N TYR A 198 1.78 -8.00 -7.43
CA TYR A 198 3.12 -7.92 -8.00
C TYR A 198 4.02 -6.96 -7.20
N THR A 199 3.51 -5.80 -6.81
CA THR A 199 4.25 -4.85 -5.97
C THR A 199 4.62 -5.46 -4.63
N ALA A 200 3.69 -6.17 -3.98
CA ALA A 200 3.92 -6.84 -2.70
C ALA A 200 4.98 -7.95 -2.82
N LYS A 201 4.93 -8.75 -3.91
CA LYS A 201 5.95 -9.78 -4.18
C LYS A 201 7.35 -9.18 -4.34
N LEU A 202 7.46 -8.08 -5.10
CA LEU A 202 8.74 -7.39 -5.31
C LEU A 202 9.22 -6.72 -4.02
N ALA A 203 8.34 -6.01 -3.29
CA ALA A 203 8.65 -5.42 -2.00
C ALA A 203 9.21 -6.49 -1.04
N ALA A 204 8.50 -7.60 -0.86
CA ALA A 204 8.96 -8.72 -0.02
C ALA A 204 10.31 -9.28 -0.50
N HIS A 205 10.52 -9.48 -1.80
CA HIS A 205 11.80 -9.95 -2.34
C HIS A 205 12.96 -9.05 -1.90
N TYR A 206 12.84 -7.73 -2.08
CA TYR A 206 13.91 -6.80 -1.73
C TYR A 206 14.05 -6.63 -0.21
N PHE A 207 12.96 -6.58 0.55
CA PHE A 207 13.01 -6.47 2.02
C PHE A 207 13.68 -7.71 2.64
N ILE A 208 13.28 -8.93 2.23
CA ILE A 208 13.89 -10.18 2.70
C ILE A 208 15.36 -10.24 2.30
N ARG A 209 15.73 -9.83 1.09
CA ARG A 209 17.14 -9.78 0.67
C ARG A 209 17.98 -8.82 1.53
N GLN A 210 17.37 -7.73 2.00
CA GLN A 210 18.02 -6.67 2.78
C GLN A 210 18.10 -6.96 4.28
N ASN A 211 17.07 -7.61 4.83
CA ASN A 211 16.91 -7.90 6.26
C ASN A 211 17.18 -9.36 6.62
N GLY A 212 17.38 -10.23 5.63
CA GLY A 212 17.52 -11.67 5.81
C GLY A 212 16.19 -12.37 6.11
N SER A 213 16.26 -13.70 6.19
CA SER A 213 15.12 -14.57 6.51
C SER A 213 15.12 -15.06 7.97
N THR A 214 16.03 -14.53 8.79
CA THR A 214 16.13 -14.84 10.22
C THR A 214 15.84 -13.55 11.00
N PRO A 215 14.89 -13.56 11.95
CA PRO A 215 14.58 -12.38 12.76
C PRO A 215 15.80 -11.96 13.59
N THR A 216 16.17 -10.68 13.52
CA THR A 216 17.24 -10.12 14.37
C THR A 216 16.92 -8.68 14.73
N LEU A 217 17.41 -8.20 15.87
CA LEU A 217 17.28 -6.78 16.23
C LEU A 217 18.00 -5.81 15.28
N GLY A 218 18.88 -6.30 14.41
CA GLY A 218 19.63 -5.49 13.46
C GLY A 218 18.91 -5.23 12.14
N GLN A 219 17.69 -5.75 11.97
CA GLN A 219 16.90 -5.55 10.75
C GLN A 219 16.50 -4.08 10.60
N GLU A 220 16.60 -3.55 9.38
CA GLU A 220 16.21 -2.18 9.11
C GLU A 220 14.69 -2.08 8.92
N ASP A 221 14.10 -0.98 9.38
CA ASP A 221 12.69 -0.69 9.11
C ASP A 221 12.43 -0.57 7.60
N THR A 222 11.58 -1.48 7.11
CA THR A 222 11.04 -1.44 5.75
C THR A 222 9.52 -1.45 5.82
N CYS A 223 8.85 -0.75 4.90
CA CYS A 223 7.40 -0.60 4.94
C CYS A 223 6.77 -0.68 3.55
N LEU A 224 5.77 -1.55 3.41
CA LEU A 224 4.84 -1.57 2.28
C LEU A 224 3.56 -0.82 2.66
N ILE A 225 3.17 0.13 1.82
CA ILE A 225 1.92 0.87 1.92
C ILE A 225 1.02 0.47 0.75
N LEU A 226 -0.18 -0.01 1.07
CA LEU A 226 -1.21 -0.37 0.09
C LEU A 226 -2.29 0.71 0.06
N ILE A 227 -2.76 1.10 -1.13
CA ILE A 227 -3.77 2.17 -1.25
C ILE A 227 -5.17 1.59 -1.43
N GLY A 228 -5.93 1.58 -0.34
CA GLY A 228 -7.35 1.24 -0.29
C GLY A 228 -8.24 2.38 -0.78
N SER A 229 -9.38 2.57 -0.10
CA SER A 229 -10.38 3.62 -0.33
C SER A 229 -11.38 3.60 0.83
N GLY A 230 -12.20 4.64 1.01
CA GLY A 230 -13.44 4.51 1.78
C GLY A 230 -14.30 3.33 1.31
N ALA A 231 -14.25 2.99 0.01
CA ALA A 231 -14.90 1.80 -0.57
C ALA A 231 -14.27 0.46 -0.14
N ALA A 232 -13.18 0.45 0.64
CA ALA A 232 -12.56 -0.75 1.21
C ALA A 232 -13.21 -1.20 2.53
N PHE A 233 -14.14 -0.42 3.06
CA PHE A 233 -14.85 -0.73 4.32
C PHE A 233 -16.26 -0.13 4.40
N LEU A 234 -16.71 0.58 3.36
CA LEU A 234 -18.07 1.12 3.23
C LEU A 234 -18.72 0.66 1.93
N ASP A 235 -20.04 0.66 1.93
CA ASP A 235 -20.83 0.32 0.75
C ASP A 235 -20.62 1.33 -0.38
N CYS A 236 -20.34 0.82 -1.58
CA CYS A 236 -20.29 1.60 -2.81
C CYS A 236 -21.25 0.98 -3.84
N PRO A 237 -22.50 1.46 -3.90
CA PRO A 237 -23.52 0.87 -4.76
C PRO A 237 -23.10 0.87 -6.24
N ARG A 238 -23.40 -0.25 -6.93
CA ARG A 238 -23.18 -0.45 -8.38
C ARG A 238 -21.73 -0.48 -8.85
N ALA A 239 -20.77 -0.59 -7.94
CA ALA A 239 -19.35 -0.71 -8.30
C ALA A 239 -18.70 -1.94 -7.64
N PRO A 240 -19.20 -3.17 -7.88
CA PRO A 240 -18.65 -4.37 -7.27
C PRO A 240 -17.16 -4.59 -7.60
N GLN A 241 -16.72 -4.33 -8.83
CA GLN A 241 -15.30 -4.50 -9.20
C GLN A 241 -14.39 -3.55 -8.41
N TYR A 242 -14.75 -2.26 -8.35
CA TYR A 242 -13.96 -1.26 -7.63
C TYR A 242 -13.94 -1.56 -6.13
N SER A 243 -15.10 -1.84 -5.54
CA SER A 243 -15.22 -2.17 -4.12
C SER A 243 -14.38 -3.40 -3.78
N ALA A 244 -14.61 -4.52 -4.47
CA ALA A 244 -13.84 -5.75 -4.25
C ALA A 244 -12.32 -5.50 -4.36
N SER A 245 -11.90 -4.71 -5.36
CA SER A 245 -10.48 -4.37 -5.53
C SER A 245 -9.88 -3.55 -4.38
N LYS A 246 -10.67 -2.69 -3.73
CA LYS A 246 -10.20 -1.88 -2.61
C LYS A 246 -10.23 -2.62 -1.28
N TRP A 247 -11.20 -3.51 -1.08
CA TRP A 247 -11.20 -4.48 0.02
C TRP A 247 -9.98 -5.42 -0.05
N ALA A 248 -9.57 -5.81 -1.25
CA ALA A 248 -8.41 -6.68 -1.45
C ALA A 248 -7.11 -6.14 -0.82
N MET A 249 -6.96 -4.81 -0.69
CA MET A 249 -5.76 -4.21 -0.05
C MET A 249 -5.65 -4.62 1.43
N ARG A 250 -6.78 -4.67 2.14
CA ARG A 250 -6.82 -5.16 3.53
C ARG A 250 -6.52 -6.67 3.57
N GLY A 251 -7.09 -7.44 2.64
CA GLY A 251 -6.78 -8.88 2.52
C GLY A 251 -5.29 -9.16 2.33
N ILE A 252 -4.62 -8.41 1.43
CA ILE A 252 -3.16 -8.51 1.23
C ILE A 252 -2.41 -8.13 2.50
N MET A 253 -2.79 -7.03 3.16
CA MET A 253 -2.17 -6.63 4.42
C MET A 253 -2.34 -7.70 5.51
N HIS A 254 -3.55 -8.22 5.74
CA HIS A 254 -3.83 -9.24 6.74
C HIS A 254 -3.00 -10.51 6.53
N SER A 255 -2.80 -10.90 5.27
CA SER A 255 -1.96 -12.04 4.90
C SER A 255 -0.47 -11.81 5.21
N LEU A 256 -0.01 -10.55 5.22
CA LEU A 256 1.41 -10.21 5.40
C LEU A 256 1.78 -9.69 6.80
N ARG A 257 0.93 -8.86 7.41
CA ARG A 257 1.28 -7.95 8.53
C ARG A 257 1.86 -8.63 9.76
N ARG A 258 1.51 -9.89 10.03
CA ARG A 258 2.04 -10.65 11.17
C ARG A 258 3.37 -11.27 10.79
N THR A 259 3.40 -11.97 9.66
CA THR A 259 4.59 -12.67 9.16
C THR A 259 5.70 -11.70 8.83
N THR A 260 5.50 -10.75 7.92
CA THR A 260 6.58 -9.85 7.47
C THR A 260 7.12 -8.97 8.60
N TYR A 261 6.26 -8.60 9.56
CA TYR A 261 6.65 -7.77 10.70
C TYR A 261 7.62 -8.49 11.64
N TYR A 262 7.38 -9.78 11.88
CA TYR A 262 8.30 -10.62 12.62
C TYR A 262 9.69 -10.71 11.96
N TYR A 263 9.78 -10.46 10.64
CA TYR A 263 11.03 -10.35 9.89
C TYR A 263 11.41 -8.89 9.54
N GLY A 264 10.95 -7.91 10.33
CA GLY A 264 11.39 -6.52 10.24
C GLY A 264 10.76 -5.68 9.13
N SER A 265 9.65 -6.13 8.53
CA SER A 265 8.96 -5.40 7.45
C SER A 265 7.50 -5.14 7.77
N ARG A 266 7.10 -3.87 7.78
CA ARG A 266 5.74 -3.43 8.08
C ARG A 266 4.85 -3.42 6.84
N VAL A 267 3.56 -3.62 7.04
CA VAL A 267 2.55 -3.45 5.99
C VAL A 267 1.37 -2.66 6.55
N ASN A 268 0.97 -1.58 5.88
CA ASN A 268 -0.16 -0.76 6.28
C ASN A 268 -1.01 -0.37 5.07
N VAL A 269 -2.26 0.02 5.31
CA VAL A 269 -3.19 0.51 4.29
C VAL A 269 -3.48 1.99 4.53
N ILE A 270 -3.45 2.78 3.45
CA ILE A 270 -4.05 4.12 3.43
C ILE A 270 -5.29 4.05 2.55
N SER A 271 -6.44 4.44 3.10
CA SER A 271 -7.75 4.42 2.45
C SER A 271 -8.25 5.84 2.27
N PRO A 272 -8.13 6.44 1.07
CA PRO A 272 -8.63 7.79 0.83
C PRO A 272 -10.15 7.86 0.70
N TRP A 273 -10.74 8.91 1.29
CA TRP A 273 -12.05 9.45 0.91
C TRP A 273 -11.98 10.11 -0.47
N TYR A 274 -13.05 10.79 -0.90
CA TYR A 274 -13.02 11.62 -2.10
C TYR A 274 -11.88 12.64 -2.01
N VAL A 275 -10.82 12.41 -2.79
CA VAL A 275 -9.76 13.36 -3.10
C VAL A 275 -9.90 13.70 -4.57
N ARG A 276 -10.00 15.01 -4.89
CA ARG A 276 -10.15 15.48 -6.26
C ARG A 276 -8.87 15.16 -7.06
N THR A 277 -8.92 14.12 -7.87
CA THR A 277 -7.82 13.59 -8.69
C THR A 277 -8.34 13.25 -10.10
N LYS A 278 -7.51 12.64 -10.97
CA LYS A 278 -7.97 12.19 -12.29
C LYS A 278 -8.68 10.83 -12.29
N ILE A 279 -8.90 10.20 -11.12
CA ILE A 279 -9.56 8.88 -11.04
C ILE A 279 -11.03 8.92 -11.44
N LEU A 280 -11.69 10.08 -11.26
CA LEU A 280 -13.04 10.35 -11.74
C LEU A 280 -13.03 11.61 -12.62
N PRO A 281 -14.01 11.77 -13.52
CA PRO A 281 -14.19 13.01 -14.27
C PRO A 281 -14.48 14.21 -13.35
N GLU A 282 -14.04 15.41 -13.74
CA GLU A 282 -14.25 16.64 -12.96
C GLU A 282 -15.74 16.91 -12.67
N LYS A 283 -16.60 16.69 -13.67
CA LYS A 283 -18.07 16.79 -13.52
C LYS A 283 -18.63 15.89 -12.40
N THR A 284 -18.01 14.73 -12.17
CA THR A 284 -18.42 13.82 -11.10
C THR A 284 -18.05 14.42 -9.74
N PHE A 285 -16.84 14.97 -9.59
CA PHE A 285 -16.46 15.66 -8.36
C PHE A 285 -17.32 16.92 -8.12
N ASP A 286 -17.66 17.67 -9.15
CA ASP A 286 -18.54 18.83 -9.01
C ASP A 286 -19.93 18.43 -8.53
N HIS A 287 -20.47 17.34 -9.06
CA HIS A 287 -21.72 16.78 -8.57
C HIS A 287 -21.62 16.35 -7.09
N VAL A 288 -20.58 15.59 -6.73
CA VAL A 288 -20.37 15.10 -5.35
C VAL A 288 -20.23 16.28 -4.37
N SER A 289 -19.52 17.34 -4.75
CA SER A 289 -19.44 18.58 -3.96
C SER A 289 -20.79 19.30 -3.86
N LYS A 290 -21.52 19.42 -4.98
CA LYS A 290 -22.85 20.07 -5.04
C LYS A 290 -23.88 19.39 -4.13
N VAL A 291 -23.79 18.08 -3.91
CA VAL A 291 -24.65 17.35 -2.97
C VAL A 291 -24.15 17.38 -1.52
N GLY A 292 -23.15 18.21 -1.21
CA GLY A 292 -22.71 18.52 0.16
C GLY A 292 -21.57 17.64 0.70
N VAL A 293 -20.96 16.80 -0.12
CA VAL A 293 -19.82 15.97 0.31
C VAL A 293 -18.56 16.82 0.34
N GLN A 294 -17.96 16.93 1.53
CA GLN A 294 -16.64 17.54 1.72
C GLN A 294 -15.54 16.53 1.36
N PHE A 295 -14.46 17.03 0.77
CA PHE A 295 -13.36 16.22 0.26
C PHE A 295 -12.22 16.15 1.25
N ALA A 296 -11.46 15.05 1.17
CA ALA A 296 -10.12 14.99 1.72
C ALA A 296 -9.13 15.70 0.77
N SER A 297 -7.98 16.10 1.28
CA SER A 297 -6.93 16.71 0.47
C SER A 297 -5.82 15.71 0.12
N ALA A 298 -5.16 15.90 -1.02
CA ALA A 298 -4.00 15.09 -1.37
C ALA A 298 -2.81 15.36 -0.42
N GLU A 299 -2.71 16.58 0.11
CA GLU A 299 -1.72 16.96 1.11
C GLU A 299 -1.87 16.14 2.40
N ASP A 300 -3.10 16.00 2.91
CA ASP A 300 -3.36 15.19 4.10
C ASP A 300 -3.01 13.71 3.87
N ALA A 301 -3.16 13.18 2.65
CA ALA A 301 -2.66 11.86 2.30
C ALA A 301 -1.14 11.77 2.39
N GLY A 302 -0.41 12.78 1.89
CA GLY A 302 1.04 12.87 2.03
C GLY A 302 1.49 12.91 3.49
N GLN A 303 0.79 13.67 4.34
CA GLN A 303 1.07 13.73 5.78
C GLN A 303 0.76 12.40 6.49
N CYS A 304 -0.35 11.74 6.12
CA CYS A 304 -0.69 10.41 6.61
C CYS A 304 0.41 9.39 6.28
N LEU A 305 0.95 9.43 5.05
CA LEU A 305 2.09 8.58 4.68
C LEU A 305 3.30 8.84 5.60
N LEU A 306 3.68 10.11 5.78
CA LEU A 306 4.82 10.43 6.64
C LEU A 306 4.59 10.02 8.10
N ARG A 307 3.37 10.19 8.63
CA ARG A 307 3.01 9.73 9.98
C ARG A 307 3.26 8.24 10.17
N ILE A 308 2.95 7.41 9.17
CA ILE A 308 3.17 5.96 9.19
C ILE A 308 4.65 5.62 9.04
N LEU A 309 5.37 6.31 8.16
CA LEU A 309 6.78 6.02 7.90
C LEU A 309 7.72 6.52 9.01
N SER A 310 7.30 7.56 9.74
CA SER A 310 8.03 8.11 10.88
C SER A 310 7.98 7.27 12.15
N ASP A 311 7.06 6.31 12.22
CA ASP A 311 6.79 5.55 13.44
C ASP A 311 6.92 4.05 13.15
N PRO A 312 8.04 3.42 13.58
CA PRO A 312 8.29 2.00 13.32
C PRO A 312 7.36 1.08 14.13
N SER A 313 6.54 1.60 15.05
CA SER A 313 5.52 0.81 15.74
C SER A 313 4.25 0.60 14.88
N VAL A 314 4.04 1.42 13.84
CA VAL A 314 2.83 1.37 13.02
C VAL A 314 2.91 0.22 12.01
N ASN A 315 2.28 -0.91 12.34
CA ASN A 315 2.18 -2.07 11.46
C ASN A 315 0.77 -2.68 11.50
N GLY A 316 0.22 -3.01 10.34
CA GLY A 316 -1.06 -3.70 10.25
C GLY A 316 -2.28 -2.80 10.37
N HIS A 317 -2.12 -1.49 10.23
CA HIS A 317 -3.19 -0.51 10.41
C HIS A 317 -3.78 -0.03 9.08
N SER A 318 -5.05 0.36 9.12
CA SER A 318 -5.77 1.02 8.03
C SER A 318 -6.11 2.47 8.38
N PHE A 319 -5.36 3.41 7.80
CA PHE A 319 -5.62 4.83 7.98
C PHE A 319 -6.65 5.32 6.97
N PHE A 320 -7.67 6.02 7.43
CA PHE A 320 -8.64 6.70 6.59
C PHE A 320 -8.19 8.15 6.37
N VAL A 321 -7.92 8.54 5.12
CA VAL A 321 -7.66 9.95 4.76
C VAL A 321 -9.00 10.62 4.46
N THR A 322 -9.37 11.62 5.24
CA THR A 322 -10.75 12.08 5.43
C THR A 322 -10.90 13.58 5.16
N ALA A 323 -12.14 14.03 5.02
CA ALA A 323 -12.42 15.46 5.09
C ALA A 323 -12.17 15.97 6.52
N ARG A 324 -11.58 17.16 6.66
CA ARG A 324 -11.16 17.70 7.97
C ARG A 324 -12.29 17.90 8.99
N LYS A 325 -13.55 17.84 8.56
CA LYS A 325 -14.71 17.81 9.47
C LYS A 325 -14.76 16.58 10.39
N TRP A 326 -14.09 15.48 10.01
CA TRP A 326 -14.06 14.24 10.80
C TRP A 326 -12.74 14.02 11.55
N ALA A 327 -11.63 14.57 11.04
CA ALA A 327 -10.33 14.52 11.68
C ALA A 327 -9.56 15.82 11.37
N SER A 328 -9.09 16.54 12.38
CA SER A 328 -8.46 17.86 12.23
C SER A 328 -7.26 17.84 11.28
N ARG A 329 -6.50 16.74 11.29
CA ARG A 329 -5.35 16.51 10.42
C ARG A 329 -5.67 15.92 9.05
N GLY A 330 -6.95 15.67 8.77
CA GLY A 330 -7.41 15.09 7.51
C GLY A 330 -7.11 13.60 7.36
N TYR A 331 -6.74 12.90 8.44
CA TYR A 331 -6.64 11.44 8.48
C TYR A 331 -6.83 10.91 9.90
N VAL A 332 -7.25 9.65 10.02
CA VAL A 332 -7.48 8.96 11.29
C VAL A 332 -7.25 7.45 11.13
N ASP A 333 -6.80 6.76 12.17
CA ASP A 333 -6.84 5.30 12.24
C ASP A 333 -8.21 4.85 12.75
N LEU A 334 -8.90 4.02 11.97
CA LEU A 334 -10.26 3.59 12.26
C LEU A 334 -10.33 2.33 13.15
N ASP A 335 -9.20 1.74 13.54
CA ASP A 335 -9.13 0.50 14.33
C ASP A 335 -9.95 -0.66 13.74
N LEU A 336 -9.94 -0.81 12.41
CA LEU A 336 -10.80 -1.76 11.68
C LEU A 336 -10.24 -3.18 11.57
N GLU A 337 -8.98 -3.36 11.97
CA GLU A 337 -8.16 -4.46 11.47
C GLU A 337 -8.06 -5.65 12.43
N ASP A 338 -8.38 -5.44 13.70
CA ASP A 338 -8.60 -6.48 14.69
C ASP A 338 -9.95 -6.24 15.38
N TYR A 339 -10.42 -7.24 16.11
CA TYR A 339 -11.76 -7.23 16.73
C TYR A 339 -11.64 -7.32 18.26
N PRO A 340 -11.05 -6.31 18.94
CA PRO A 340 -10.90 -6.34 20.38
C PRO A 340 -12.26 -6.50 21.06
N GLY A 341 -12.34 -7.41 22.03
CA GLY A 341 -13.58 -7.70 22.76
C GLY A 341 -14.52 -8.69 22.05
N ASN A 342 -14.19 -9.20 20.86
CA ASN A 342 -14.91 -10.30 20.23
C ASN A 342 -14.19 -11.63 20.46
N ALA A 343 -14.56 -12.36 21.52
CA ALA A 343 -13.91 -13.61 21.90
C ALA A 343 -13.92 -14.68 20.80
N LEU A 344 -15.05 -14.81 20.07
CA LEU A 344 -15.17 -15.77 18.98
C LEU A 344 -14.16 -15.49 17.86
N LEU A 345 -14.09 -14.23 17.38
CA LEU A 345 -13.14 -13.88 16.32
C LEU A 345 -11.69 -13.95 16.81
N GLY A 346 -11.44 -13.68 18.09
CA GLY A 346 -10.12 -13.87 18.72
C GLY A 346 -9.67 -15.32 18.66
N GLU A 347 -10.49 -16.25 19.16
CA GLU A 347 -10.21 -17.69 19.16
C GLU A 347 -10.04 -18.23 17.73
N VAL A 348 -10.96 -17.90 16.82
CA VAL A 348 -10.87 -18.30 15.40
C VAL A 348 -9.58 -17.78 14.75
N GLN A 349 -9.17 -16.54 15.06
CA GLN A 349 -7.93 -15.98 14.53
C GLN A 349 -6.68 -16.69 15.08
N GLU A 350 -6.68 -17.06 16.37
CA GLU A 350 -5.59 -17.85 16.95
C GLU A 350 -5.50 -19.24 16.31
N GLU A 351 -6.63 -19.95 16.19
CA GLU A 351 -6.69 -21.27 15.56
C GLU A 351 -6.29 -21.23 14.07
N GLN A 352 -6.73 -20.20 13.34
CA GLN A 352 -6.39 -20.00 11.92
C GLN A 352 -4.88 -19.91 11.68
N MET A 353 -4.10 -19.49 12.68
CA MET A 353 -2.64 -19.40 12.59
C MET A 353 -1.89 -20.65 13.08
N LEU A 354 -2.55 -21.60 13.75
CA LEU A 354 -1.88 -22.77 14.33
C LEU A 354 -1.19 -23.66 13.30
N SER A 355 -1.74 -23.79 12.08
CA SER A 355 -1.17 -24.64 11.04
C SER A 355 0.09 -24.04 10.38
N ALA A 356 0.28 -22.72 10.50
CA ALA A 356 1.38 -21.97 9.91
C ALA A 356 1.75 -20.77 10.79
N PRO A 357 2.29 -21.02 12.01
CA PRO A 357 2.60 -19.94 12.93
C PRO A 357 3.72 -19.08 12.35
N VAL A 358 3.69 -17.77 12.64
CA VAL A 358 4.67 -16.80 12.12
C VAL A 358 6.12 -17.20 12.46
N SER A 359 6.35 -17.83 13.59
CA SER A 359 7.66 -18.29 14.03
C SER A 359 8.25 -19.43 13.20
N ALA A 360 7.46 -20.11 12.37
CA ALA A 360 7.93 -21.26 11.60
C ALA A 360 8.70 -20.88 10.32
N GLY A 361 8.72 -19.61 9.90
CA GLY A 361 9.45 -19.20 8.69
C GLY A 361 8.65 -18.33 7.73
N LEU A 362 9.36 -17.70 6.79
CA LEU A 362 8.77 -17.02 5.62
C LEU A 362 8.27 -17.99 4.53
N PHE A 363 8.69 -19.26 4.56
CA PHE A 363 8.59 -20.20 3.43
C PHE A 363 7.97 -21.56 3.81
N ILE A 364 7.06 -21.56 4.79
CA ILE A 364 6.40 -22.76 5.34
C ILE A 364 5.41 -23.33 4.33
#